data_AF-A0A0F9CA98-F1
#
_entry.id   AF-A0A0F9CA98-F1
#
_cell.length_a   1.000
_cell.length_b   1.000
_cell.length_c   1.000
_cell.angle_alpha   90.00
_cell.angle_beta   90.00
_cell.angle_gamma   90.00
#
_symmetry.space_group_name_H-M   'P 1'
#
loop_
_entity.id
_entity.type
_entity.pdbx_description
1 polymer ?
#
loop_
_entity_poly.entity_id
_entity_poly.type
_entity_poly.pdbx_seq_one_letter_code
_entity_poly.pdbx_strand_id
1 'polypeptide(L)'
;ARALQFIRSKATQWNLDKNRIGATGGSAGACSSLWLAFHDDLADPQSDDPVARESTRLYCAAVNGAQVSLDPQELREWMPNYRYGAHAFGLPNFQSLIDNRENVLKWIKEYSPIEHVSKDDPPIALFYGGEVPVVGASPKDPTHSGIMGVKLQERLKAVDVDVVLVHPDRPHQMYKNSTEYLIDRLLK
;
A
#
# COMPACT_ATOMS: atom_id res chain seq x y z
N ALA A 1 3.50 -2.10 11.70
CA ALA A 1 4.85 -1.97 12.30
C ALA A 1 5.16 -3.08 13.32
N ARG A 2 4.57 -3.05 14.53
CA ARG A 2 4.96 -3.94 15.64
C ARG A 2 4.99 -5.44 15.35
N ALA A 3 4.03 -5.95 14.58
CA ALA A 3 3.99 -7.37 14.21
C ALA A 3 5.25 -7.80 13.43
N LEU A 4 5.73 -6.97 12.50
CA LEU A 4 6.95 -7.25 11.72
C LEU A 4 8.19 -7.27 12.61
N GLN A 5 8.30 -6.28 13.51
CA GLN A 5 9.37 -6.24 14.49
C GLN A 5 9.40 -7.50 15.38
N PHE A 6 8.22 -7.94 15.83
CA PHE A 6 8.11 -9.17 16.60
C PHE A 6 8.56 -10.40 15.80
N ILE A 7 8.12 -10.54 14.54
CA ILE A 7 8.57 -11.60 13.64
C ILE A 7 10.10 -11.59 13.50
N ARG A 8 10.70 -10.42 13.29
CA ARG A 8 12.16 -10.27 13.19
C ARG A 8 12.88 -10.66 14.48
N SER A 9 12.36 -10.26 15.64
CA SER A 9 12.92 -10.64 16.94
C SER A 9 12.91 -12.16 17.19
N LYS A 10 12.05 -12.90 16.47
CA LYS A 10 11.90 -14.36 16.54
C LYS A 10 12.56 -15.10 15.39
N ALA A 11 13.24 -14.41 14.48
CA ALA A 11 13.72 -14.99 13.23
C ALA A 11 14.61 -16.22 13.42
N THR A 12 15.58 -16.18 14.35
CA THR A 12 16.41 -17.36 14.66
C THR A 12 15.59 -18.52 15.21
N GLN A 13 14.65 -18.24 16.12
CA GLN A 13 13.79 -19.27 16.73
C GLN A 13 12.85 -19.92 15.71
N TRP A 14 12.39 -19.16 14.72
CA TRP A 14 11.43 -19.60 13.70
C TRP A 14 12.07 -19.96 12.36
N ASN A 15 13.41 -19.97 12.31
CA ASN A 15 14.17 -20.26 11.10
C ASN A 15 13.77 -19.37 9.90
N LEU A 16 13.72 -18.06 10.13
CA LEU A 16 13.41 -17.03 9.13
C LEU A 16 14.65 -16.21 8.78
N ASP A 17 14.80 -15.82 7.52
CA ASP A 17 15.70 -14.72 7.16
C ASP A 17 15.00 -13.39 7.45
N LYS A 18 15.45 -12.70 8.51
CA LYS A 18 14.84 -11.43 8.93
C LYS A 18 15.06 -10.28 7.95
N ASN A 19 15.96 -10.43 6.98
CA ASN A 19 16.21 -9.45 5.93
C ASN A 19 15.31 -9.67 4.70
N ARG A 20 14.68 -10.84 4.56
CA ARG A 20 13.81 -11.20 3.43
C ARG A 20 12.36 -11.42 3.90
N ILE A 21 11.70 -10.32 4.28
CA ILE A 21 10.29 -10.35 4.67
C ILE A 21 9.48 -9.48 3.71
N GLY A 22 8.50 -10.09 3.03
CA GLY A 22 7.54 -9.38 2.20
C GLY A 22 6.17 -9.24 2.86
N ALA A 23 5.37 -8.29 2.39
CA ALA A 23 3.98 -8.12 2.83
C ALA A 23 2.99 -8.26 1.67
N THR A 24 1.78 -8.72 1.99
CA THR A 24 0.65 -8.81 1.07
C THR A 24 -0.65 -8.59 1.83
N GLY A 25 -1.67 -8.17 1.10
CA GLY A 25 -3.04 -8.05 1.60
C GLY A 25 -3.99 -7.72 0.46
N GLY A 26 -5.28 -7.72 0.78
CA GLY A 26 -6.33 -7.21 -0.09
C GLY A 26 -6.98 -5.96 0.52
N SER A 27 -7.44 -5.02 -0.32
CA SER A 27 -8.23 -3.86 0.13
C SER A 27 -7.53 -3.07 1.26
N ALA A 28 -8.14 -2.96 2.45
CA ALA A 28 -7.51 -2.30 3.60
C ALA A 28 -6.20 -2.98 4.05
N GLY A 29 -6.07 -4.30 3.94
CA GLY A 29 -4.82 -5.00 4.25
C GLY A 29 -3.71 -4.70 3.23
N ALA A 30 -4.09 -4.42 1.99
CA ALA A 30 -3.17 -3.92 0.97
C ALA A 30 -2.71 -2.49 1.30
N CYS A 31 -3.63 -1.62 1.73
CA CYS A 31 -3.29 -0.28 2.23
C CYS A 31 -2.26 -0.36 3.35
N SER A 32 -2.50 -1.16 4.40
CA SER A 32 -1.53 -1.32 5.50
C SER A 32 -0.20 -1.94 5.07
N SER A 33 -0.20 -2.84 4.08
CA SER A 33 1.03 -3.44 3.54
C SER A 33 1.87 -2.40 2.78
N LEU A 34 1.22 -1.57 1.96
CA LEU A 34 1.88 -0.49 1.23
C LEU A 34 2.35 0.63 2.18
N TRP A 35 1.53 0.99 3.17
CA TRP A 35 1.94 1.94 4.21
C TRP A 35 3.23 1.47 4.88
N LEU A 36 3.30 0.20 5.29
CA LEU A 36 4.51 -0.36 5.89
C LEU A 36 5.69 -0.43 4.90
N ALA A 37 5.43 -0.58 3.60
CA ALA A 37 6.48 -0.64 2.58
C ALA A 37 7.11 0.73 2.31
N PHE A 38 6.31 1.81 2.35
CA PHE A 38 6.73 3.16 2.00
C PHE A 38 7.11 4.01 3.20
N HIS A 39 6.58 3.72 4.38
CA HIS A 39 6.89 4.49 5.57
C HIS A 39 8.37 4.32 5.98
N ASP A 40 8.98 5.39 6.48
CA ASP A 40 10.30 5.38 7.09
C ASP A 40 10.44 4.28 8.15
N ASP A 41 11.67 3.82 8.38
CA ASP A 41 11.94 2.80 9.38
C ASP A 41 11.53 3.29 10.78
N LEU A 42 10.65 2.54 11.43
CA LEU A 42 10.12 2.83 12.77
C LEU A 42 10.91 2.11 13.87
N ALA A 43 12.07 1.56 13.55
CA ALA A 43 13.00 1.06 14.55
C ALA A 43 13.42 2.18 15.50
N ASP A 44 13.43 1.87 16.79
CA ASP A 44 14.01 2.72 17.82
C ASP A 44 15.24 2.00 18.43
N PRO A 45 16.46 2.30 17.95
CA PRO A 45 17.68 1.65 18.43
C PRO A 45 17.96 1.88 19.92
N GLN A 46 17.39 2.93 20.52
CA GLN A 46 17.61 3.29 21.92
C GLN A 46 16.50 2.77 22.84
N SER A 47 15.47 2.12 22.29
CA SER A 47 14.37 1.58 23.08
C SER A 47 14.83 0.52 24.08
N ASP A 48 14.30 0.51 25.30
CA ASP A 48 14.50 -0.59 26.25
C ASP A 48 13.84 -1.91 25.79
N ASP A 49 12.87 -1.82 24.89
CA ASP A 49 12.21 -2.97 24.28
C ASP A 49 13.02 -3.50 23.09
N PRO A 50 13.65 -4.68 23.18
CA PRO A 50 14.49 -5.21 22.11
C PRO A 50 13.71 -5.48 20.82
N VAL A 51 12.39 -5.66 20.89
CA VAL A 51 11.55 -5.82 19.69
C VAL A 51 11.43 -4.48 18.96
N ALA A 52 11.31 -3.35 19.67
CA ALA A 52 11.20 -2.03 19.03
C ALA A 52 12.47 -1.61 18.28
N ARG A 53 13.61 -2.26 18.57
CA ARG A 53 14.88 -2.05 17.87
C ARG A 53 14.93 -2.72 16.50
N GLU A 54 14.05 -3.69 16.22
CA GLU A 54 14.01 -4.35 14.92
C GLU A 54 13.42 -3.41 13.86
N SER A 55 13.98 -3.46 12.65
CA SER A 55 13.50 -2.66 11.51
C SER A 55 12.04 -2.96 11.18
N THR A 56 11.35 -2.00 10.56
CA THR A 56 10.04 -2.19 9.92
C THR A 56 10.09 -2.12 8.39
N ARG A 57 11.25 -1.93 7.77
CA ARG A 57 11.38 -1.92 6.31
C ARG A 57 11.12 -3.30 5.72
N LEU A 58 10.33 -3.37 4.65
CA LEU A 58 10.04 -4.63 3.95
C LEU A 58 11.06 -4.88 2.83
N TYR A 59 11.24 -6.14 2.45
CA TYR A 59 12.06 -6.52 1.30
C TYR A 59 11.31 -6.31 -0.03
N CYS A 60 10.00 -6.56 -0.04
CA CYS A 60 9.09 -6.31 -1.15
C CYS A 60 7.64 -6.29 -0.66
N ALA A 61 6.72 -5.80 -1.47
CA ALA A 61 5.29 -5.96 -1.21
C ALA A 61 4.52 -6.32 -2.48
N ALA A 62 3.49 -7.14 -2.36
CA ALA A 62 2.61 -7.49 -3.46
C ALA A 62 1.16 -7.51 -2.99
N VAL A 63 0.30 -6.68 -3.57
CA VAL A 63 -1.02 -6.40 -2.98
C VAL A 63 -2.15 -6.46 -4.00
N ASN A 64 -3.37 -6.71 -3.50
CA ASN A 64 -4.56 -6.92 -4.31
C ASN A 64 -5.62 -5.84 -4.06
N GLY A 65 -6.09 -5.18 -5.12
CA GLY A 65 -7.18 -4.18 -5.02
C GLY A 65 -6.89 -3.11 -3.98
N ALA A 66 -5.66 -2.56 -3.99
CA ALA A 66 -5.18 -1.71 -2.90
C ALA A 66 -5.86 -0.35 -2.88
N GLN A 67 -6.21 0.11 -1.66
CA GLN A 67 -6.50 1.50 -1.37
C GLN A 67 -5.18 2.24 -1.17
N VAL A 68 -4.83 3.16 -2.06
CA VAL A 68 -3.50 3.81 -2.08
C VAL A 68 -3.51 5.23 -1.53
N SER A 69 -4.69 5.84 -1.45
CA SER A 69 -4.94 7.17 -0.93
C SER A 69 -6.24 7.17 -0.12
N LEU A 70 -6.28 8.01 0.91
CA LEU A 70 -7.45 8.29 1.73
C LEU A 70 -7.97 9.72 1.52
N ASP A 71 -7.36 10.49 0.61
CA ASP A 71 -7.74 11.87 0.35
C ASP A 71 -9.03 11.93 -0.47
N PRO A 72 -10.13 12.46 0.07
CA PRO A 72 -11.41 12.47 -0.62
C PRO A 72 -11.41 13.32 -1.90
N GLN A 73 -10.56 14.35 -1.98
CA GLN A 73 -10.47 15.23 -3.14
C GLN A 73 -9.75 14.52 -4.29
N GLU A 74 -8.59 13.94 -4.00
CA GLU A 74 -7.80 13.16 -4.96
C GLU A 74 -8.62 11.98 -5.51
N LEU A 75 -9.29 11.24 -4.61
CA LEU A 75 -10.12 10.10 -4.99
C LEU A 75 -11.29 10.50 -5.90
N ARG A 76 -11.87 11.70 -5.73
CA ARG A 76 -12.92 12.22 -6.60
C ARG A 76 -12.39 12.72 -7.94
N GLU A 77 -11.19 13.28 -7.95
CA GLU A 77 -10.51 13.67 -9.19
C GLU A 77 -10.25 12.43 -10.06
N TRP A 78 -9.77 11.35 -9.46
CA TRP A 78 -9.48 10.11 -10.18
C TRP A 78 -10.73 9.32 -10.55
N MET A 79 -11.74 9.34 -9.67
CA MET A 79 -12.97 8.58 -9.80
C MET A 79 -14.16 9.42 -9.31
N PRO A 80 -14.89 10.10 -10.21
CA PRO A 80 -15.98 11.00 -9.82
C PRO A 80 -17.09 10.35 -8.99
N ASN A 81 -17.23 9.03 -8.99
CA ASN A 81 -18.21 8.29 -8.20
C ASN A 81 -17.66 7.70 -6.88
N TYR A 82 -16.43 8.02 -6.46
CA TYR A 82 -15.85 7.49 -5.22
C TYR A 82 -16.60 7.97 -3.96
N ARG A 83 -16.90 7.04 -3.03
CA ARG A 83 -17.76 7.32 -1.85
C ARG A 83 -17.36 6.59 -0.55
N TYR A 84 -16.21 5.91 -0.51
CA TYR A 84 -15.81 5.09 0.63
C TYR A 84 -14.78 5.80 1.54
N GLY A 85 -14.68 5.43 2.82
CA GLY A 85 -13.55 5.82 3.68
C GLY A 85 -13.83 6.81 4.81
N ALA A 86 -14.99 7.48 4.83
CA ALA A 86 -15.32 8.47 5.88
C ALA A 86 -15.27 7.89 7.32
N HIS A 87 -15.69 6.65 7.49
CA HIS A 87 -15.68 5.95 8.78
C HIS A 87 -14.27 5.77 9.36
N ALA A 88 -13.22 5.73 8.53
CA ALA A 88 -11.83 5.65 9.00
C ALA A 88 -11.42 6.91 9.80
N PHE A 89 -12.12 8.02 9.58
CA PHE A 89 -11.91 9.28 10.26
C PHE A 89 -13.01 9.60 11.28
N GLY A 90 -13.88 8.63 11.59
CA GLY A 90 -15.02 8.84 12.49
C GLY A 90 -16.12 9.75 11.90
N LEU A 91 -16.15 9.93 10.58
CA LEU A 91 -17.12 10.78 9.89
C LEU A 91 -18.28 9.96 9.29
N PRO A 92 -19.51 10.51 9.27
CA PRO A 92 -20.71 9.74 8.94
C PRO A 92 -20.83 9.35 7.46
N ASN A 93 -20.29 10.17 6.54
CA ASN A 93 -20.38 9.93 5.11
C ASN A 93 -19.27 10.65 4.33
N PHE A 94 -19.11 10.30 3.06
CA PHE A 94 -18.04 10.83 2.22
C PHE A 94 -18.12 12.34 1.97
N GLN A 95 -19.33 12.92 1.92
CA GLN A 95 -19.46 14.38 1.79
C GLN A 95 -18.92 15.07 3.05
N SER A 96 -19.25 14.55 4.23
CA SER A 96 -18.69 15.05 5.49
C SER A 96 -17.16 14.94 5.53
N LEU A 97 -16.58 13.89 4.93
CA LEU A 97 -15.12 13.77 4.78
C LEU A 97 -14.54 14.85 3.86
N ILE A 98 -15.20 15.18 2.74
CA ILE A 98 -14.81 16.31 1.87
C ILE A 98 -14.87 17.63 2.66
N ASP A 99 -16.01 17.91 3.29
CA ASP A 99 -16.25 19.19 3.99
C ASP A 99 -15.30 19.39 5.17
N ASN A 100 -14.81 18.30 5.77
CA ASN A 100 -13.89 18.30 6.91
C ASN A 100 -12.46 17.87 6.54
N ARG A 101 -12.11 17.82 5.25
CA ARG A 101 -10.81 17.32 4.77
C ARG A 101 -9.64 17.97 5.51
N GLU A 102 -9.67 19.29 5.68
CA GLU A 102 -8.61 20.05 6.36
C GLU A 102 -8.42 19.63 7.82
N ASN A 103 -9.50 19.27 8.53
CA ASN A 103 -9.45 18.83 9.93
C ASN A 103 -8.75 17.47 10.10
N VAL A 104 -8.80 16.64 9.06
CA VAL A 104 -8.23 15.29 9.06
C VAL A 104 -7.01 15.15 8.15
N LEU A 105 -6.55 16.25 7.53
CA LEU A 105 -5.49 16.24 6.52
C LEU A 105 -4.19 15.61 7.04
N LYS A 106 -3.85 15.85 8.32
CA LYS A 106 -2.68 15.21 8.94
C LYS A 106 -2.78 13.68 8.93
N TRP A 107 -3.98 13.14 9.14
CA TRP A 107 -4.22 11.70 9.13
C TRP A 107 -4.35 11.14 7.72
N ILE A 108 -4.89 11.93 6.79
CA ILE A 108 -4.86 11.58 5.36
C ILE A 108 -3.41 11.41 4.91
N LYS A 109 -2.54 12.39 5.21
CA LYS A 109 -1.11 12.32 4.87
C LYS A 109 -0.40 11.16 5.55
N GLU A 110 -0.66 10.98 6.85
CA GLU A 110 -0.05 9.90 7.62
C GLU A 110 -0.44 8.51 7.11
N TYR A 111 -1.71 8.29 6.76
CA TYR A 111 -2.20 6.93 6.50
C TYR A 111 -2.48 6.61 5.03
N SER A 112 -2.27 7.56 4.12
CA SER A 112 -2.29 7.29 2.67
C SER A 112 -0.92 6.77 2.23
N PRO A 113 -0.79 5.50 1.78
CA PRO A 113 0.50 4.97 1.37
C PRO A 113 1.23 5.82 0.32
N ILE A 114 0.50 6.39 -0.64
CA ILE A 114 1.08 7.17 -1.75
C ILE A 114 1.86 8.42 -1.29
N GLU A 115 1.55 8.95 -0.10
CA GLU A 115 2.18 10.16 0.46
C GLU A 115 3.61 9.90 0.97
N HIS A 116 3.92 8.64 1.32
CA HIS A 116 5.22 8.24 1.87
C HIS A 116 6.22 7.77 0.83
N VAL A 117 5.81 7.64 -0.43
CA VAL A 117 6.66 7.07 -1.49
C VAL A 117 7.97 7.84 -1.64
N SER A 118 9.09 7.12 -1.49
CA SER A 118 10.46 7.60 -1.62
C SER A 118 11.31 6.69 -2.52
N LYS A 119 12.48 7.17 -2.94
CA LYS A 119 13.36 6.45 -3.89
C LYS A 119 14.00 5.17 -3.33
N ASP A 120 14.00 5.01 -2.01
CA ASP A 120 14.58 3.88 -1.29
C ASP A 120 13.53 2.83 -0.89
N ASP A 121 12.33 2.93 -1.46
CA ASP A 121 11.26 1.98 -1.26
C ASP A 121 11.50 0.63 -1.94
N PRO A 122 10.99 -0.46 -1.31
CA PRO A 122 11.22 -1.78 -1.82
C PRO A 122 10.38 -2.02 -3.09
N PRO A 123 10.75 -3.01 -3.90
CA PRO A 123 10.01 -3.39 -5.11
C PRO A 123 8.55 -3.80 -4.83
N ILE A 124 7.62 -3.23 -5.60
CA ILE A 124 6.17 -3.36 -5.39
C ILE A 124 5.50 -4.11 -6.53
N ALA A 125 4.49 -4.92 -6.22
CA ALA A 125 3.54 -5.44 -7.20
C ALA A 125 2.09 -5.11 -6.83
N LEU A 126 1.34 -4.64 -7.81
CA LEU A 126 -0.03 -4.18 -7.68
C LEU A 126 -0.92 -5.03 -8.59
N PHE A 127 -1.90 -5.72 -8.00
CA PHE A 127 -2.83 -6.58 -8.73
C PHE A 127 -4.25 -6.05 -8.59
N TYR A 128 -4.87 -5.70 -9.71
CA TYR A 128 -6.24 -5.21 -9.75
C TYR A 128 -7.06 -6.05 -10.74
N GLY A 129 -8.22 -6.51 -10.28
CA GLY A 129 -9.20 -7.17 -11.15
C GLY A 129 -10.26 -6.18 -11.63
N GLY A 130 -11.37 -6.72 -12.14
CA GLY A 130 -12.56 -5.92 -12.46
C GLY A 130 -12.49 -5.24 -13.82
N GLU A 131 -12.74 -3.93 -13.85
CA GLU A 131 -12.82 -3.13 -15.07
C GLU A 131 -11.42 -2.60 -15.47
N VAL A 132 -11.25 -2.37 -16.77
CA VAL A 132 -10.08 -1.66 -17.33
C VAL A 132 -10.00 -0.27 -16.67
N PRO A 133 -8.87 0.09 -16.02
CA PRO A 133 -8.76 1.36 -15.34
C PRO A 133 -8.68 2.53 -16.32
N VAL A 134 -9.60 3.47 -16.19
CA VAL A 134 -9.62 4.72 -16.94
C VAL A 134 -9.73 5.87 -15.94
N VAL A 135 -8.64 6.61 -15.72
CA VAL A 135 -8.62 7.76 -14.80
C VAL A 135 -9.69 8.77 -15.23
N GLY A 136 -10.49 9.25 -14.27
CA GLY A 136 -11.63 10.14 -14.49
C GLY A 136 -12.94 9.42 -14.79
N ALA A 137 -12.93 8.09 -14.96
CA ALA A 137 -14.15 7.30 -15.15
C ALA A 137 -14.86 6.97 -13.82
N SER A 138 -16.08 6.45 -13.91
CA SER A 138 -16.90 6.02 -12.76
C SER A 138 -17.06 4.49 -12.74
N PRO A 139 -16.04 3.74 -12.29
CA PRO A 139 -16.09 2.27 -12.26
C PRO A 139 -17.17 1.76 -11.30
N LYS A 140 -17.65 0.52 -11.51
CA LYS A 140 -18.66 -0.12 -10.65
C LYS A 140 -18.18 -0.33 -9.22
N ASP A 141 -16.89 -0.64 -9.07
CA ASP A 141 -16.22 -0.76 -7.77
C ASP A 141 -15.05 0.22 -7.68
N PRO A 142 -15.30 1.49 -7.31
CA PRO A 142 -14.26 2.50 -7.23
C PRO A 142 -13.25 2.23 -6.11
N THR A 143 -13.66 1.52 -5.04
CA THR A 143 -12.80 1.23 -3.88
C THR A 143 -11.68 0.26 -4.21
N HIS A 144 -11.88 -0.64 -5.18
CA HIS A 144 -10.89 -1.63 -5.62
C HIS A 144 -10.49 -1.46 -7.09
N SER A 145 -10.71 -0.28 -7.66
CA SER A 145 -10.42 -0.01 -9.06
C SER A 145 -8.92 0.05 -9.34
N GLY A 146 -8.51 -0.50 -10.48
CA GLY A 146 -7.14 -0.39 -11.00
C GLY A 146 -6.65 1.05 -11.21
N ILE A 147 -7.56 2.04 -11.20
CA ILE A 147 -7.22 3.47 -11.28
C ILE A 147 -6.27 3.84 -10.13
N MET A 148 -6.50 3.32 -8.92
CA MET A 148 -5.56 3.50 -7.79
C MET A 148 -4.18 2.93 -8.08
N GLY A 149 -4.12 1.76 -8.73
CA GLY A 149 -2.88 1.12 -9.14
C GLY A 149 -2.11 1.93 -10.18
N VAL A 150 -2.82 2.53 -11.15
CA VAL A 150 -2.22 3.44 -12.15
C VAL A 150 -1.59 4.64 -11.47
N LYS A 151 -2.33 5.31 -10.57
CA LYS A 151 -1.85 6.52 -9.88
C LYS A 151 -0.67 6.24 -8.95
N LEU A 152 -0.68 5.12 -8.23
CA LEU A 152 0.47 4.72 -7.41
C LEU A 152 1.68 4.33 -8.29
N GLN A 153 1.48 3.63 -9.41
CA GLN A 153 2.57 3.32 -10.34
C GLN A 153 3.24 4.60 -10.88
N GLU A 154 2.47 5.63 -11.23
CA GLU A 154 3.01 6.92 -11.67
C GLU A 154 3.92 7.54 -10.60
N ARG A 155 3.47 7.54 -9.33
CA ARG A 155 4.24 8.07 -8.21
C ARG A 155 5.54 7.28 -7.99
N LEU A 156 5.48 5.95 -8.01
CA LEU A 156 6.64 5.07 -7.84
C LEU A 156 7.67 5.25 -8.96
N LYS A 157 7.21 5.32 -10.22
CA LYS A 157 8.10 5.56 -11.37
C LYS A 157 8.76 6.93 -11.33
N ALA A 158 8.09 7.95 -10.80
CA ALA A 158 8.66 9.28 -10.68
C ALA A 158 9.88 9.35 -9.72
N VAL A 159 10.03 8.36 -8.84
CA VAL A 159 11.17 8.24 -7.91
C VAL A 159 12.04 6.99 -8.16
N ASP A 160 11.87 6.35 -9.32
CA ASP A 160 12.63 5.17 -9.76
C ASP A 160 12.47 3.91 -8.88
N VAL A 161 11.29 3.70 -8.30
CA VAL A 161 10.96 2.47 -7.56
C VAL A 161 10.42 1.40 -8.50
N ASP A 162 10.97 0.18 -8.42
CA ASP A 162 10.54 -0.99 -9.19
C ASP A 162 9.07 -1.33 -8.89
N VAL A 163 8.24 -1.34 -9.93
CA VAL A 163 6.80 -1.59 -9.79
C VAL A 163 6.24 -2.43 -10.93
N VAL A 164 5.61 -3.54 -10.55
CA VAL A 164 4.74 -4.34 -11.43
C VAL A 164 3.29 -3.92 -11.19
N LEU A 165 2.56 -3.63 -12.27
CA LEU A 165 1.12 -3.36 -12.22
C LEU A 165 0.40 -4.32 -13.17
N VAL A 166 -0.56 -5.07 -12.63
CA VAL A 166 -1.40 -6.02 -13.35
C VAL A 166 -2.86 -5.60 -13.23
N HIS A 167 -3.54 -5.46 -14.37
CA HIS A 167 -4.98 -5.22 -14.49
C HIS A 167 -5.52 -5.81 -15.81
N PRO A 168 -6.84 -5.81 -16.07
CA PRO A 168 -7.42 -6.54 -17.20
C PRO A 168 -6.82 -6.26 -18.59
N ASP A 169 -6.38 -5.03 -18.88
CA ASP A 169 -5.70 -4.69 -20.15
C ASP A 169 -4.18 -4.85 -20.12
N ARG A 170 -3.60 -5.06 -18.93
CA ARG A 170 -2.15 -5.19 -18.71
C ARG A 170 -1.86 -6.46 -17.91
N PRO A 171 -1.97 -7.65 -18.52
CA PRO A 171 -1.50 -8.87 -17.90
C PRO A 171 0.04 -8.88 -17.80
N HIS A 172 0.59 -9.59 -16.82
CA HIS A 172 2.03 -9.83 -16.72
C HIS A 172 2.34 -11.29 -17.04
N GLN A 173 3.34 -11.56 -17.88
CA GLN A 173 3.65 -12.91 -18.33
C GLN A 173 4.09 -13.83 -17.18
N MET A 174 4.86 -13.29 -16.25
CA MET A 174 5.46 -14.05 -15.14
C MET A 174 4.63 -14.03 -13.85
N TYR A 175 3.88 -12.95 -13.60
CA TYR A 175 3.24 -12.72 -12.30
C TYR A 175 1.75 -12.57 -12.49
N LYS A 176 1.00 -13.65 -12.23
CA LYS A 176 -0.46 -13.68 -12.37
C LYS A 176 -1.17 -13.23 -11.10
N ASN A 177 -0.48 -13.27 -9.96
CA ASN A 177 -1.01 -12.92 -8.65
C ASN A 177 0.12 -12.50 -7.69
N SER A 178 -0.26 -11.95 -6.53
CA SER A 178 0.70 -11.48 -5.53
C SER A 178 1.57 -12.60 -4.96
N THR A 179 1.07 -13.83 -4.87
CA THR A 179 1.82 -14.98 -4.35
C THR A 179 2.99 -15.33 -5.26
N GLU A 180 2.80 -15.41 -6.58
CA GLU A 180 3.87 -15.71 -7.53
C GLU A 180 4.99 -14.66 -7.48
N TYR A 181 4.64 -13.37 -7.39
CA TYR A 181 5.63 -12.31 -7.24
C TYR A 181 6.42 -12.44 -5.94
N LEU A 182 5.75 -12.67 -4.80
CA LEU A 182 6.44 -12.80 -3.50
C LEU A 182 7.37 -14.01 -3.48
N ILE A 183 6.95 -15.15 -4.03
CA ILE A 183 7.79 -16.35 -4.13
C ILE A 183 9.05 -16.04 -4.93
N ASP A 184 8.91 -15.42 -6.11
CA ASP A 184 10.07 -15.06 -6.93
C ASP A 184 11.03 -14.11 -6.20
N ARG A 185 10.51 -13.02 -5.60
CA ARG A 185 11.37 -12.03 -4.93
C ARG A 185 12.06 -12.59 -3.70
N LEU A 186 11.38 -13.38 -2.88
CA LEU A 186 11.93 -13.87 -1.60
C LEU A 186 12.91 -15.04 -1.75
N LEU A 187 12.92 -15.70 -2.92
CA LEU A 187 13.89 -16.76 -3.24
C LEU A 187 15.20 -16.25 -3.85
N LYS A 188 15.27 -14.99 -4.30
CA LYS A 188 16.51 -14.35 -4.79
C LYS A 188 17.40 -13.95 -3.63
#